data_AF-A0A0M4IZD7-F1
#
_entry.id   AF-A0A0M4IZD7-F1
#
_cell.length_a   1.000
_cell.length_b   1.000
_cell.length_c   1.000
_cell.angle_alpha   90.00
_cell.angle_beta   90.00
_cell.angle_gamma   90.00
#
_symmetry.space_group_name_H-M   'P 1'
#
loop_
_entity.id
_entity.type
_entity.pdbx_description
1 polymer ?
#
loop_
_entity_poly.entity_id
_entity_poly.type
_entity_poly.pdbx_seq_one_letter_code
_entity_poly.pdbx_strand_id
1 'polypeptide(L)'
;SNAPVQLLLEEKLTLSVQRDGGLQSMEVSGGLQLLITDPSCDKVYVQLGLGSNPGYQFKTRPNIETRKEAILGLRDASRAFPANSALGVLKWRFLTTDDSHAPLLLTCWPTATGDTFEVTLEYELQGERELRDVRIAIPLGCPPTSQQTELGDVSYDARAKALVWHIPIVDASNASANMEFVAPAASADAFFPIDVAFSSPKTLCELEVKGVHLADGSGAAPYSTAGGMVVDSYTVV
;
A
#
# COMPACT_ATOMS: atom_id res chain seq x y z
N SER A 1 -13.29 -20.71 -1.26
CA SER A 1 -12.85 -22.12 -1.32
C SER A 1 -11.54 -22.23 -0.56
N ASN A 2 -11.30 -23.30 0.20
CA ASN A 2 -10.04 -23.50 0.90
C ASN A 2 -9.10 -24.27 -0.03
N ALA A 3 -8.37 -23.57 -0.90
CA ALA A 3 -7.53 -24.21 -1.90
C ALA A 3 -6.35 -24.96 -1.23
N PRO A 4 -5.91 -26.12 -1.78
CA PRO A 4 -4.75 -26.91 -1.32
C PRO A 4 -3.46 -26.11 -1.11
N VAL A 5 -3.27 -25.10 -1.97
CA VAL A 5 -2.16 -24.16 -1.91
C VAL A 5 -2.71 -22.74 -1.82
N GLN A 6 -2.24 -21.97 -0.85
CA GLN A 6 -2.66 -20.59 -0.63
C GLN A 6 -1.45 -19.67 -0.70
N LEU A 7 -1.62 -18.59 -1.44
CA LEU A 7 -0.58 -17.61 -1.70
C LEU A 7 -1.07 -16.24 -1.26
N LEU A 8 -0.28 -15.56 -0.43
CA LEU A 8 -0.60 -14.25 0.12
C LEU A 8 0.48 -13.25 -0.29
N LEU A 9 0.08 -12.21 -1.04
CA LEU A 9 0.94 -11.11 -1.48
C LEU A 9 0.64 -9.87 -0.65
N GLU A 10 1.55 -9.48 0.22
CA GLU A 10 1.34 -8.33 1.10
C GLU A 10 2.42 -7.28 0.87
N GLU A 11 1.99 -6.02 0.84
CA GLU A 11 2.87 -4.86 0.79
C GLU A 11 2.56 -3.83 1.87
N LYS A 12 3.61 -3.16 2.28
CA LYS A 12 3.62 -2.01 3.15
C LYS A 12 4.25 -0.84 2.43
N LEU A 13 3.52 0.29 2.42
CA LEU A 13 3.99 1.56 1.90
C LEU A 13 4.44 2.48 3.03
N THR A 14 5.62 3.06 2.90
CA THR A 14 6.11 4.15 3.74
C THR A 14 6.44 5.36 2.88
N LEU A 15 5.87 6.51 3.17
CA LEU A 15 6.04 7.76 2.44
C LEU A 15 6.33 8.93 3.39
N SER A 16 7.24 9.81 2.99
CA SER A 16 7.44 11.13 3.59
C SER A 16 7.48 12.16 2.47
N VAL A 17 6.57 13.15 2.53
CA VAL A 17 6.41 14.20 1.51
C VAL A 17 6.61 15.54 2.19
N GLN A 18 7.32 16.46 1.53
CA GLN A 18 7.52 17.82 2.02
C GLN A 18 6.25 18.66 1.78
N ARG A 19 6.07 19.71 2.57
CA ARG A 19 4.91 20.63 2.42
C ARG A 19 4.76 21.25 1.03
N ASP A 20 5.85 21.40 0.29
CA ASP A 20 5.84 21.92 -1.08
C ASP A 20 5.47 20.87 -2.14
N GLY A 21 5.11 19.66 -1.71
CA GLY A 21 4.74 18.54 -2.56
C GLY A 21 5.91 17.62 -2.92
N GLY A 22 7.14 17.99 -2.61
CA GLY A 22 8.32 17.20 -2.97
C GLY A 22 8.42 15.88 -2.18
N LEU A 23 8.47 14.74 -2.87
CA LEU A 23 8.69 13.45 -2.22
C LEU A 23 10.10 13.41 -1.58
N GLN A 24 10.15 13.27 -0.26
CA GLN A 24 11.41 13.12 0.47
C GLN A 24 11.91 11.67 0.42
N SER A 25 11.01 10.71 0.63
CA SER A 25 11.32 9.28 0.56
C SER A 25 10.07 8.43 0.39
N MET A 26 10.19 7.38 -0.40
CA MET A 26 9.21 6.31 -0.53
C MET A 26 9.90 4.96 -0.38
N GLU A 27 9.30 4.10 0.45
CA GLU A 27 9.65 2.67 0.55
C GLU A 27 8.41 1.82 0.28
N VAL A 28 8.55 0.82 -0.58
CA VAL A 28 7.62 -0.30 -0.68
C VAL A 28 8.34 -1.55 -0.19
N SER A 29 7.79 -2.22 0.81
CA SER A 29 8.30 -3.50 1.28
C SER A 29 7.18 -4.54 1.24
N GLY A 30 7.49 -5.73 0.74
CA GLY A 30 6.48 -6.75 0.59
C GLY A 30 7.03 -8.17 0.53
N GLY A 31 6.11 -9.11 0.41
CA GLY A 31 6.47 -10.51 0.29
C GLY A 31 5.34 -11.41 -0.18
N LEU A 32 5.74 -12.57 -0.67
CA LEU A 32 4.87 -13.68 -1.02
C LEU A 32 4.96 -14.74 0.08
N GLN A 33 3.84 -15.07 0.72
CA GLN A 33 3.72 -16.19 1.63
C GLN A 33 3.06 -17.38 0.93
N LEU A 34 3.56 -18.59 1.20
CA LEU A 34 3.02 -19.85 0.74
C LEU A 34 2.50 -20.63 1.94
N LEU A 35 1.27 -21.12 1.85
CA LEU A 35 0.67 -22.05 2.81
C LEU A 35 0.16 -23.28 2.06
N ILE A 36 0.66 -24.44 2.46
CA ILE A 36 0.16 -25.75 2.01
C ILE A 36 -0.89 -26.22 3.01
N THR A 37 -2.13 -26.43 2.59
CA THR A 37 -3.20 -26.98 3.45
C THR A 37 -3.48 -28.45 3.17
N ASP A 38 -3.13 -28.94 1.98
CA ASP A 38 -3.22 -30.35 1.61
C ASP A 38 -1.82 -30.95 1.44
N PRO A 39 -1.40 -31.90 2.29
CA PRO A 39 -0.09 -32.54 2.18
C PRO A 39 0.18 -33.26 0.85
N SER A 40 -0.86 -33.60 0.07
CA SER A 40 -0.66 -34.14 -1.30
C SER A 40 -0.07 -33.10 -2.27
N CYS A 41 -0.12 -31.82 -1.91
CA CYS A 41 0.41 -30.68 -2.68
C CYS A 41 1.62 -30.02 -2.00
N ASP A 42 2.40 -30.77 -1.21
CA ASP A 42 3.50 -30.23 -0.41
C ASP A 42 4.81 -30.01 -1.18
N LYS A 43 4.91 -30.54 -2.40
CA LYS A 43 6.03 -30.34 -3.33
C LYS A 43 5.55 -29.60 -4.56
N VAL A 44 5.71 -28.28 -4.55
CA VAL A 44 5.21 -27.41 -5.62
C VAL A 44 6.28 -26.44 -6.15
N TYR A 45 6.07 -26.01 -7.39
CA TYR A 45 6.68 -24.84 -8.00
C TYR A 45 5.62 -23.75 -8.19
N VAL A 46 5.96 -22.51 -7.83
CA VAL A 46 5.09 -21.35 -8.01
C VAL A 46 5.62 -20.54 -9.18
N GLN A 47 4.81 -20.40 -10.23
CA GLN A 47 5.12 -19.60 -11.41
C GLN A 47 4.64 -18.17 -11.18
N LEU A 48 5.58 -17.22 -11.30
CA LEU A 48 5.34 -15.80 -11.16
C LEU A 48 5.21 -15.13 -12.53
N GLY A 49 4.41 -14.08 -12.58
CA GLY A 49 4.45 -13.04 -13.60
C GLY A 49 5.16 -11.84 -12.99
N LEU A 50 6.37 -11.56 -13.47
CA LEU A 50 7.11 -10.36 -13.12
C LEU A 50 6.58 -9.24 -14.02
N GLY A 51 5.79 -8.31 -13.49
CA GLY A 51 5.30 -7.14 -14.20
C GLY A 51 6.41 -6.13 -14.53
N SER A 52 6.07 -4.85 -14.63
CA SER A 52 7.07 -3.80 -14.74
C SER A 52 7.49 -3.34 -13.34
N ASN A 53 8.52 -3.99 -12.80
CA ASN A 53 9.03 -3.72 -11.46
C ASN A 53 10.51 -3.28 -11.44
N PRO A 54 10.90 -2.24 -12.23
CA PRO A 54 12.24 -1.68 -12.18
C PRO A 54 12.56 -1.13 -10.78
N GLY A 55 13.80 -1.32 -10.32
CA GLY A 55 14.26 -0.86 -9.02
C GLY A 55 13.86 -1.74 -7.82
N TYR A 56 12.90 -2.66 -7.96
CA TYR A 56 12.55 -3.61 -6.90
C TYR A 56 13.67 -4.64 -6.69
N GLN A 57 14.08 -4.80 -5.43
CA GLN A 57 15.09 -5.78 -5.02
C GLN A 57 14.41 -7.02 -4.43
N PHE A 58 14.54 -8.15 -5.11
CA PHE A 58 13.94 -9.42 -4.70
C PHE A 58 14.93 -10.30 -3.92
N LYS A 59 14.46 -10.95 -2.85
CA LYS A 59 15.22 -11.93 -2.07
C LYS A 59 14.35 -13.14 -1.73
N THR A 60 14.85 -14.33 -2.05
CA THR A 60 14.23 -15.59 -1.65
C THR A 60 14.70 -16.02 -0.25
N ARG A 61 13.98 -16.93 0.41
CA ARG A 61 14.53 -17.62 1.59
C ARG A 61 15.73 -18.50 1.21
N PRO A 62 16.65 -18.79 2.15
CA PRO A 62 17.88 -19.56 1.85
C PRO A 62 17.67 -20.91 1.15
N ASN A 63 16.57 -21.62 1.45
CA ASN A 63 16.25 -22.94 0.86
C ASN A 63 15.42 -22.86 -0.42
N ILE A 64 15.12 -21.65 -0.90
CA ILE A 64 14.28 -21.40 -2.08
C ILE A 64 15.13 -20.79 -3.18
N GLU A 65 14.89 -21.23 -4.40
CA GLU A 65 15.54 -20.70 -5.60
C GLU A 65 14.52 -20.29 -6.65
N THR A 66 14.95 -19.38 -7.51
CA THR A 66 14.20 -18.99 -8.69
C THR A 66 14.80 -19.70 -9.91
N ARG A 67 14.00 -20.52 -10.58
CA ARG A 67 14.36 -21.21 -11.82
C ARG A 67 13.76 -20.46 -13.01
N LYS A 68 14.50 -20.38 -14.12
CA LYS A 68 14.04 -19.69 -15.35
C LYS A 68 13.47 -18.30 -15.05
N GLU A 69 14.13 -17.58 -14.14
CA GLU A 69 13.83 -16.20 -13.72
C GLU A 69 12.49 -15.95 -13.00
N ALA A 70 11.48 -16.80 -13.15
CA ALA A 70 10.14 -16.55 -12.58
C ALA A 70 9.47 -17.78 -11.93
N ILE A 71 10.20 -18.88 -11.67
CA ILE A 71 9.63 -20.08 -11.03
C ILE A 71 10.26 -20.28 -9.65
N LEU A 72 9.50 -20.08 -8.59
CA LEU A 72 9.95 -20.33 -7.21
C LEU A 72 9.74 -21.79 -6.82
N GLY A 73 10.72 -22.37 -6.15
CA GLY A 73 10.62 -23.68 -5.53
C GLY A 73 11.73 -23.95 -4.53
N LEU A 74 11.65 -25.06 -3.80
CA LEU A 74 12.75 -25.52 -2.96
C LEU A 74 13.95 -25.89 -3.84
N ARG A 75 15.16 -25.52 -3.39
CA ARG A 75 16.41 -25.89 -4.07
C ARG A 75 16.57 -27.41 -4.15
N ASP A 76 16.24 -28.10 -3.07
CA ASP A 76 16.15 -29.55 -3.03
C ASP A 76 14.72 -29.99 -3.35
N ALA A 77 14.50 -30.42 -4.60
CA ALA A 77 13.19 -30.84 -5.09
C ALA A 77 12.66 -32.13 -4.44
N SER A 78 13.50 -32.87 -3.71
CA SER A 78 13.05 -34.06 -2.96
C SER A 78 12.29 -33.67 -1.68
N ARG A 79 12.54 -32.47 -1.16
CA ARG A 79 11.93 -31.94 0.07
C ARG A 79 10.57 -31.31 -0.20
N ALA A 80 9.73 -31.33 0.83
CA ALA A 80 8.42 -30.71 0.85
C ALA A 80 8.41 -29.38 1.62
N PHE A 81 7.51 -28.49 1.24
CA PHE A 81 7.11 -27.36 2.07
C PHE A 81 6.34 -27.86 3.30
N PRO A 82 6.45 -27.18 4.46
CA PRO A 82 5.71 -27.58 5.64
C PRO A 82 4.20 -27.37 5.44
N ALA A 83 3.40 -28.40 5.71
CA ALA A 83 1.95 -28.29 5.72
C ALA A 83 1.45 -27.51 6.94
N ASN A 84 0.34 -26.78 6.77
CA ASN A 84 -0.37 -26.02 7.80
C ASN A 84 0.48 -24.94 8.51
N SER A 85 1.54 -24.46 7.87
CA SER A 85 2.34 -23.33 8.35
C SER A 85 2.67 -22.39 7.19
N ALA A 86 2.25 -21.14 7.29
CA ALA A 86 2.59 -20.12 6.30
C ALA A 86 4.09 -19.83 6.30
N LEU A 87 4.69 -19.79 5.11
CA LEU A 87 6.12 -19.56 4.91
C LEU A 87 6.31 -18.46 3.88
N GLY A 88 6.92 -17.33 4.27
CA GLY A 88 7.33 -16.30 3.31
C GLY A 88 8.38 -16.84 2.34
N VAL A 89 8.10 -16.97 1.04
CA VAL A 89 9.01 -17.58 0.06
C VAL A 89 9.84 -16.56 -0.71
N LEU A 90 9.31 -15.35 -0.86
CA LEU A 90 9.93 -14.22 -1.55
C LEU A 90 9.65 -12.94 -0.76
N LYS A 91 10.64 -12.04 -0.71
CA LYS A 91 10.48 -10.67 -0.22
C LYS A 91 10.99 -9.70 -1.26
N TRP A 92 10.40 -8.52 -1.30
CA TRP A 92 10.90 -7.41 -2.11
C TRP A 92 10.97 -6.12 -1.32
N ARG A 93 11.85 -5.24 -1.78
CA ARG A 93 11.98 -3.86 -1.28
C ARG A 93 12.27 -2.93 -2.44
N PHE A 94 11.61 -1.79 -2.46
CA PHE A 94 11.83 -0.69 -3.40
C PHE A 94 11.99 0.60 -2.61
N LEU A 95 12.97 1.41 -3.01
CA LEU A 95 13.26 2.70 -2.40
C LEU A 95 13.39 3.74 -3.51
N THR A 96 12.71 4.87 -3.37
CA THR A 96 12.78 5.96 -4.35
C THR A 96 12.53 7.32 -3.69
N THR A 97 12.90 8.38 -4.40
CA THR A 97 12.54 9.77 -4.13
C THR A 97 11.80 10.40 -5.32
N ASP A 98 11.47 9.59 -6.33
CA ASP A 98 10.68 9.99 -7.49
C ASP A 98 9.18 9.85 -7.17
N ASP A 99 8.48 10.98 -7.19
CA ASP A 99 7.08 11.14 -6.80
C ASP A 99 6.10 10.43 -7.73
N SER A 100 6.49 10.15 -8.97
CA SER A 100 5.67 9.40 -9.95
C SER A 100 5.32 7.98 -9.51
N HIS A 101 6.04 7.45 -8.50
CA HIS A 101 5.75 6.16 -7.90
C HIS A 101 4.74 6.22 -6.73
N ALA A 102 4.52 7.39 -6.13
CA ALA A 102 3.58 7.54 -5.03
C ALA A 102 2.15 7.29 -5.53
N PRO A 103 1.32 6.47 -4.85
CA PRO A 103 -0.03 6.16 -5.34
C PRO A 103 -1.02 7.31 -5.16
N LEU A 104 -0.75 8.22 -4.22
CA LEU A 104 -1.61 9.36 -3.89
C LEU A 104 -0.71 10.52 -3.48
N LEU A 105 -0.76 11.62 -4.21
CA LEU A 105 -0.11 12.87 -3.82
C LEU A 105 -1.10 13.71 -3.01
N LEU A 106 -0.59 14.42 -2.00
CA LEU A 106 -1.38 15.32 -1.17
C LEU A 106 -0.68 16.68 -1.10
N THR A 107 -1.43 17.73 -1.41
CA THR A 107 -0.97 19.11 -1.28
C THR A 107 -1.81 19.83 -0.24
N CYS A 108 -1.19 20.69 0.57
CA CYS A 108 -1.86 21.48 1.61
C CYS A 108 -1.36 22.91 1.58
N TRP A 109 -2.29 23.86 1.38
CA TRP A 109 -2.01 25.29 1.29
C TRP A 109 -2.72 26.06 2.40
N PRO A 110 -2.08 26.25 3.57
CA PRO A 110 -2.60 27.14 4.61
C PRO A 110 -2.32 28.61 4.26
N THR A 111 -3.39 29.41 4.13
CA THR A 111 -3.34 30.85 3.84
C THR A 111 -3.83 31.64 5.05
N ALA A 112 -3.00 32.57 5.54
CA ALA A 112 -3.37 33.40 6.67
C ALA A 112 -4.42 34.45 6.28
N THR A 113 -5.54 34.47 7.01
CA THR A 113 -6.65 35.40 6.83
C THR A 113 -7.00 36.02 8.18
N GLY A 114 -6.37 37.15 8.51
CA GLY A 114 -6.50 37.80 9.82
C GLY A 114 -5.93 36.92 10.95
N ASP A 115 -6.77 36.59 11.93
CA ASP A 115 -6.42 35.73 13.08
C ASP A 115 -6.71 34.23 12.83
N THR A 116 -7.07 33.87 11.59
CA THR A 116 -7.39 32.51 11.17
C THR A 116 -6.58 32.09 9.96
N PHE A 117 -6.62 30.81 9.64
CA PHE A 117 -6.12 30.28 8.37
C PHE A 117 -7.27 29.67 7.58
N GLU A 118 -7.29 29.97 6.29
CA GLU A 118 -8.05 29.23 5.29
C GLU A 118 -7.10 28.18 4.69
N VAL A 119 -7.45 26.90 4.82
CA VAL A 119 -6.59 25.78 4.45
C VAL A 119 -7.28 24.99 3.35
N THR A 120 -6.62 24.88 2.20
CA THR A 120 -7.05 24.04 1.08
C THR A 120 -6.17 22.80 1.02
N LEU A 121 -6.80 21.62 0.97
CA LEU A 121 -6.16 20.34 0.71
C LEU A 121 -6.66 19.77 -0.60
N GLU A 122 -5.74 19.24 -1.39
CA GLU A 122 -6.02 18.54 -2.64
C GLU A 122 -5.27 17.22 -2.64
N TYR A 123 -5.98 16.13 -2.95
CA TYR A 123 -5.32 14.87 -3.29
C TYR A 123 -5.34 14.64 -4.80
N GLU A 124 -4.32 13.95 -5.30
CA GLU A 124 -4.27 13.47 -6.68
C GLU A 124 -3.82 12.01 -6.73
N LEU A 125 -4.70 11.14 -7.25
CA LEU A 125 -4.45 9.73 -7.50
C LEU A 125 -3.50 9.57 -8.69
N GLN A 126 -2.43 8.82 -8.49
CA GLN A 126 -1.43 8.57 -9.53
C GLN A 126 -1.65 7.22 -10.20
N GLY A 127 -1.79 7.24 -11.53
CA GLY A 127 -2.00 6.05 -12.35
C GLY A 127 -3.36 5.36 -12.13
N GLU A 128 -3.53 4.18 -12.73
CA GLU A 128 -4.79 3.42 -12.62
C GLU A 128 -4.79 2.58 -11.33
N ARG A 129 -5.29 3.17 -10.24
CA ARG A 129 -5.33 2.55 -8.92
C ARG A 129 -6.72 2.61 -8.31
N GLU A 130 -6.95 1.74 -7.33
CA GLU A 130 -8.10 1.78 -6.43
C GLU A 130 -7.54 1.79 -5.01
N LEU A 131 -7.82 2.87 -4.27
CA LEU A 131 -7.50 3.01 -2.86
C LEU A 131 -8.79 2.94 -2.05
N ARG A 132 -8.73 2.27 -0.91
CA ARG A 132 -9.88 2.03 -0.03
C ARG A 132 -9.60 2.60 1.34
N ASP A 133 -10.65 3.13 1.95
CA ASP A 133 -10.62 3.69 3.29
C ASP A 133 -9.56 4.80 3.42
N VAL A 134 -9.57 5.75 2.48
CA VAL A 134 -8.62 6.86 2.46
C VAL A 134 -8.97 7.80 3.60
N ARG A 135 -8.02 8.02 4.50
CA ARG A 135 -8.16 8.87 5.67
C ARG A 135 -6.98 9.84 5.72
N ILE A 136 -7.27 11.13 5.58
CA ILE A 136 -6.30 12.22 5.68
C ILE A 136 -6.59 12.97 6.99
N ALA A 137 -5.65 12.95 7.93
CA ALA A 137 -5.80 13.53 9.25
C ALA A 137 -4.87 14.74 9.43
N ILE A 138 -5.47 15.91 9.54
CA ILE A 138 -4.81 17.20 9.71
C ILE A 138 -4.79 17.52 11.21
N PRO A 139 -3.62 17.74 11.83
CA PRO A 139 -3.55 18.20 13.22
C PRO A 139 -4.34 19.48 13.42
N LEU A 140 -5.21 19.49 14.43
CA LEU A 140 -6.04 20.65 14.74
C LEU A 140 -6.46 20.68 16.22
N GLY A 141 -5.99 21.70 16.94
CA GLY A 141 -6.17 21.80 18.39
C GLY A 141 -7.62 22.03 18.87
N CYS A 142 -8.49 22.49 17.97
CA CYS A 142 -9.91 22.79 18.19
C CYS A 142 -10.73 22.53 16.91
N PRO A 143 -12.07 22.43 16.98
CA PRO A 143 -12.89 22.27 15.77
C PRO A 143 -12.71 23.44 14.78
N PRO A 144 -12.80 23.19 13.47
CA PRO A 144 -12.76 24.27 12.48
C PRO A 144 -14.01 25.15 12.58
N THR A 145 -13.88 26.42 12.23
CA THR A 145 -14.99 27.39 12.16
C THR A 145 -15.93 27.06 11.00
N SER A 146 -15.36 26.60 9.88
CA SER A 146 -16.09 26.11 8.71
C SER A 146 -15.28 25.03 8.02
N GLN A 147 -15.96 24.11 7.35
CA GLN A 147 -15.35 23.04 6.56
C GLN A 147 -16.27 22.70 5.38
N GLN A 148 -15.70 22.36 4.24
CA GLN A 148 -16.39 21.87 3.06
C GLN A 148 -15.50 20.88 2.31
N THR A 149 -16.12 19.93 1.62
CA THR A 149 -15.41 18.96 0.79
C THR A 149 -16.21 18.68 -0.48
N GLU A 150 -15.52 18.48 -1.59
CA GLU A 150 -16.12 18.05 -2.85
C GLU A 150 -16.54 16.57 -2.81
N LEU A 151 -15.84 15.78 -1.99
CA LEU A 151 -16.00 14.33 -1.90
C LEU A 151 -15.77 13.81 -0.47
N GLY A 152 -16.52 12.78 -0.10
CA GLY A 152 -16.35 12.10 1.18
C GLY A 152 -16.88 12.91 2.35
N ASP A 153 -16.43 12.57 3.54
CA ASP A 153 -16.90 13.16 4.80
C ASP A 153 -15.74 13.80 5.55
N VAL A 154 -16.01 14.92 6.22
CA VAL A 154 -15.05 15.61 7.08
C VAL A 154 -15.58 15.67 8.50
N SER A 155 -14.77 15.24 9.47
CA SER A 155 -15.16 15.23 10.87
C SER A 155 -14.00 15.60 11.80
N TYR A 156 -14.29 16.31 12.88
CA TYR A 156 -13.30 16.66 13.89
C TYR A 156 -13.24 15.58 14.98
N ASP A 157 -12.07 14.98 15.18
CA ASP A 157 -11.79 14.07 16.29
C ASP A 157 -11.13 14.84 17.43
N ALA A 158 -11.92 15.16 18.46
CA ALA A 158 -11.46 15.89 19.64
C ALA A 158 -10.43 15.12 20.49
N ARG A 159 -10.43 13.78 20.43
CA ARG A 159 -9.48 12.95 21.17
C ARG A 159 -8.13 12.92 20.46
N ALA A 160 -8.15 12.75 19.14
CA ALA A 160 -6.95 12.79 18.32
C ALA A 160 -6.43 14.21 18.07
N LYS A 161 -7.25 15.24 18.38
CA LYS A 161 -6.96 16.64 18.06
C LYS A 161 -6.67 16.81 16.58
N ALA A 162 -7.56 16.28 15.73
CA ALA A 162 -7.37 16.26 14.29
C ALA A 162 -8.68 16.46 13.53
N LEU A 163 -8.60 17.18 12.40
CA LEU A 163 -9.64 17.18 11.39
C LEU A 163 -9.38 16.01 10.44
N VAL A 164 -10.40 15.17 10.23
CA VAL A 164 -10.28 13.93 9.47
C VAL A 164 -11.14 14.03 8.22
N TRP A 165 -10.49 13.99 7.06
CA TRP A 165 -11.13 13.82 5.77
C TRP A 165 -11.10 12.36 5.37
N HIS A 166 -12.28 11.77 5.19
CA HIS A 166 -12.47 10.36 4.90
C HIS A 166 -13.16 10.15 3.55
N ILE A 167 -12.56 9.34 2.70
CA ILE A 167 -13.07 8.98 1.38
C ILE A 167 -13.05 7.45 1.28
N PRO A 168 -14.23 6.80 1.20
CA PRO A 168 -14.28 5.33 1.21
C PRO A 168 -13.52 4.66 0.05
N ILE A 169 -13.58 5.25 -1.16
CA ILE A 169 -12.93 4.73 -2.35
C ILE A 169 -12.40 5.91 -3.19
N VAL A 170 -11.13 5.83 -3.58
CA VAL A 170 -10.50 6.72 -4.57
C VAL A 170 -10.03 5.87 -5.75
N ASP A 171 -10.52 6.19 -6.95
CA ASP A 171 -10.18 5.55 -8.22
C ASP A 171 -10.22 6.57 -9.38
N ALA A 172 -10.19 6.09 -10.62
CA ALA A 172 -10.18 6.96 -11.81
C ALA A 172 -11.43 7.87 -11.95
N SER A 173 -12.55 7.54 -11.29
CA SER A 173 -13.78 8.35 -11.35
C SER A 173 -13.72 9.60 -10.47
N ASN A 174 -12.79 9.63 -9.51
CA ASN A 174 -12.57 10.71 -8.56
C ASN A 174 -11.07 10.87 -8.27
N ALA A 175 -10.28 10.90 -9.34
CA ALA A 175 -8.82 10.91 -9.27
C ALA A 175 -8.26 12.12 -8.51
N SER A 176 -9.00 13.23 -8.41
CA SER A 176 -8.70 14.32 -7.50
C SER A 176 -9.96 14.85 -6.85
N ALA A 177 -9.81 15.47 -5.69
CA ALA A 177 -10.84 16.27 -5.04
C ALA A 177 -10.19 17.26 -4.07
N ASN A 178 -10.95 18.28 -3.69
CA ASN A 178 -10.55 19.28 -2.72
C ASN A 178 -11.36 19.21 -1.41
N MET A 179 -10.70 19.60 -0.32
CA MET A 179 -11.30 19.88 0.98
C MET A 179 -10.76 21.20 1.51
N GLU A 180 -11.65 22.06 1.99
CA GLU A 180 -11.31 23.37 2.51
C GLU A 180 -11.86 23.54 3.92
N PHE A 181 -11.08 24.16 4.80
CA PHE A 181 -11.56 24.53 6.13
C PHE A 181 -10.94 25.84 6.62
N VAL A 182 -11.61 26.48 7.57
CA VAL A 182 -11.12 27.68 8.26
C VAL A 182 -10.94 27.36 9.73
N ALA A 183 -9.76 27.64 10.29
CA ALA A 183 -9.50 27.44 11.70
C ALA A 183 -8.49 28.45 12.28
N PRO A 184 -8.58 28.79 13.58
CA PRO A 184 -7.55 29.56 14.26
C PRO A 184 -6.29 28.72 14.49
N ALA A 185 -5.12 29.29 14.24
CA ALA A 185 -3.83 28.67 14.52
C ALA A 185 -2.75 29.73 14.78
N ALA A 186 -1.69 29.35 15.50
CA ALA A 186 -0.56 30.25 15.78
C ALA A 186 0.36 30.44 14.57
N SER A 187 0.50 29.42 13.72
CA SER A 187 1.23 29.46 12.46
C SER A 187 0.71 28.37 11.52
N ALA A 188 1.10 28.43 10.25
CA ALA A 188 0.84 27.38 9.27
C ALA A 188 1.41 26.01 9.68
N ASP A 189 2.45 25.98 10.52
CA ASP A 189 3.05 24.73 11.03
C ASP A 189 2.08 23.91 11.88
N ALA A 190 1.04 24.54 12.44
CA ALA A 190 0.07 23.86 13.29
C ALA A 190 -0.77 22.80 12.54
N PHE A 191 -0.79 22.83 11.21
CA PHE A 191 -1.52 21.89 10.36
C PHE A 191 -0.66 20.71 9.87
N PHE A 192 0.59 20.60 10.37
CA PHE A 192 1.53 19.55 10.02
C PHE A 192 2.04 18.83 11.29
N PRO A 193 2.46 17.56 11.21
CA PRO A 193 2.42 16.70 10.02
C PRO A 193 1.02 16.21 9.68
N ILE A 194 0.70 16.04 8.39
CA ILE A 194 -0.57 15.44 7.96
C ILE A 194 -0.37 13.94 7.81
N ASP A 195 -1.18 13.14 8.50
CA ASP A 195 -1.15 11.68 8.39
C ASP A 195 -2.13 11.19 7.32
N VAL A 196 -1.68 10.33 6.42
CA VAL A 196 -2.50 9.71 5.38
C VAL A 196 -2.50 8.20 5.59
N ALA A 197 -3.68 7.58 5.57
CA ALA A 197 -3.85 6.14 5.64
C ALA A 197 -4.81 5.67 4.55
N PHE A 198 -4.51 4.52 3.95
CA PHE A 198 -5.39 3.82 3.03
C PHE A 198 -4.88 2.38 2.83
N SER A 199 -5.68 1.59 2.12
CA SER A 199 -5.29 0.28 1.60
C SER A 199 -5.58 0.18 0.11
N SER A 200 -5.00 -0.80 -0.56
CA SER A 200 -5.34 -1.16 -1.94
C SER A 200 -5.50 -2.68 -2.05
N PRO A 201 -6.50 -3.19 -2.78
CA PRO A 201 -6.61 -4.62 -3.08
C PRO A 201 -5.50 -5.13 -4.00
N LYS A 202 -4.70 -4.23 -4.59
CA LYS A 202 -3.56 -4.57 -5.46
C LYS A 202 -2.25 -4.11 -4.85
N THR A 203 -1.19 -4.84 -5.18
CA THR A 203 0.19 -4.47 -4.87
C THR A 203 0.75 -3.47 -5.89
N LEU A 204 1.68 -2.62 -5.47
CA LEU A 204 2.50 -1.74 -6.30
C LEU A 204 3.59 -2.49 -7.08
N CYS A 205 4.14 -3.60 -6.56
CA CYS A 205 5.22 -4.38 -7.22
C CYS A 205 4.79 -5.13 -8.50
N GLU A 206 3.57 -4.98 -9.00
CA GLU A 206 3.03 -5.66 -10.21
C GLU A 206 3.37 -7.17 -10.31
N LEU A 207 3.54 -7.83 -9.17
CA LEU A 207 3.90 -9.24 -9.08
C LEU A 207 2.62 -10.07 -9.03
N GLU A 208 2.52 -11.07 -9.91
CA GLU A 208 1.37 -11.96 -9.94
C GLU A 208 1.77 -13.43 -9.84
N VAL A 209 0.89 -14.26 -9.29
CA VAL A 209 1.02 -15.73 -9.37
C VAL A 209 0.27 -16.20 -10.61
N LYS A 210 1.00 -16.71 -11.60
CA LYS A 210 0.44 -17.22 -12.85
C LYS A 210 0.08 -18.71 -12.79
N GLY A 211 0.62 -19.45 -11.82
CA GLY A 211 0.26 -20.85 -11.64
C GLY A 211 1.03 -21.52 -10.50
N VAL A 212 0.53 -22.67 -10.08
CA VAL A 212 1.21 -23.58 -9.15
C VAL A 212 1.24 -24.97 -9.79
N HIS A 213 2.40 -25.61 -9.78
CA HIS A 213 2.62 -26.91 -10.43
C HIS A 213 3.24 -27.89 -9.44
N LEU A 214 2.80 -29.15 -9.46
CA LEU A 214 3.39 -30.21 -8.65
C LEU A 214 4.79 -30.56 -9.15
N ALA A 215 5.73 -30.73 -8.23
CA ALA A 215 7.14 -30.93 -8.55
C ALA A 215 7.45 -32.29 -9.19
N ASP A 216 6.54 -33.25 -9.04
CA ASP A 216 6.61 -34.57 -9.68
C ASP A 216 6.19 -34.56 -11.17
N GLY A 217 5.73 -33.41 -11.67
CA GLY A 217 5.29 -33.24 -13.06
C GLY A 217 3.87 -33.75 -13.33
N SER A 218 3.11 -34.13 -12.30
CA SER A 218 1.72 -34.62 -12.44
C SER A 218 0.72 -33.54 -12.85
N GLY A 219 1.13 -32.27 -12.81
CA GLY A 219 0.40 -31.16 -13.44
C GLY A 219 0.24 -29.94 -12.52
N ALA A 220 -0.82 -29.17 -12.75
CA ALA A 220 -1.15 -27.99 -11.97
C ALA A 220 -1.78 -28.38 -10.61
N ALA A 221 -1.40 -27.68 -9.54
CA ALA A 221 -2.03 -27.77 -8.24
C ALA A 221 -3.11 -26.69 -8.10
N PRO A 222 -4.33 -27.01 -7.61
CA PRO A 222 -5.32 -26.00 -7.31
C PRO A 222 -4.82 -25.02 -6.24
N TYR A 223 -4.92 -23.72 -6.52
CA TYR A 223 -4.43 -22.67 -5.63
C TYR A 223 -5.40 -21.50 -5.50
N SER A 224 -5.16 -20.67 -4.49
CA SER A 224 -5.82 -19.37 -4.32
C SER A 224 -4.78 -18.29 -4.03
N THR A 225 -5.08 -17.07 -4.47
CA THR A 225 -4.27 -15.88 -4.20
C THR A 225 -5.10 -14.86 -3.46
N ALA A 226 -4.50 -14.26 -2.44
CA ALA A 226 -5.01 -13.09 -1.76
C ALA A 226 -3.88 -12.08 -1.61
N GLY A 227 -4.21 -10.82 -1.34
CA GLY A 227 -3.18 -9.82 -1.15
C GLY A 227 -3.66 -8.39 -1.34
N GLY A 228 -2.71 -7.48 -1.21
CA GLY A 228 -2.90 -6.05 -1.35
C GLY A 228 -1.77 -5.26 -0.72
N MET A 229 -1.97 -3.96 -0.62
CA MET A 229 -1.05 -3.02 -0.01
C MET A 229 -1.75 -2.25 1.10
N VAL A 230 -1.02 -1.96 2.17
CA VAL A 230 -1.46 -1.07 3.25
C VAL A 230 -0.40 0.00 3.50
N VAL A 231 -0.82 1.19 3.90
CA VAL A 231 0.10 2.23 4.39
C VAL A 231 0.59 1.84 5.79
N ASP A 232 1.91 1.75 5.96
CA ASP A 232 2.56 1.63 7.27
C ASP A 232 2.79 3.03 7.87
N SER A 233 3.19 4.00 7.04
CA SER A 233 3.30 5.42 7.39
C SER A 233 3.25 6.27 6.14
N TYR A 234 2.43 7.32 6.10
CA TYR A 234 2.50 8.37 5.08
C TYR A 234 2.26 9.70 5.76
N THR A 235 3.31 10.52 5.84
CA THR A 235 3.27 11.84 6.45
C THR A 235 3.64 12.94 5.45
N VAL A 236 2.89 14.04 5.46
CA VAL A 236 3.32 15.31 4.86
C VAL A 236 3.91 16.19 5.97
N VAL A 237 5.18 16.58 5.84
CA VAL A 237 5.98 17.24 6.90
C VAL A 237 6.56 18.58 6.48
#